data_AF-A0A2G9PLH4-F1
#
_entry.id   AF-A0A2G9PLH4-F1
#
_cell.length_a   1.000
_cell.length_b   1.000
_cell.length_c   1.000
_cell.angle_alpha   90.00
_cell.angle_beta   90.00
_cell.angle_gamma   90.00
#
_symmetry.space_group_name_H-M   'P 1'
#
loop_
_entity.id
_entity.type
_entity.pdbx_description
1 polymer ?
#
loop_
_entity_poly.entity_id
_entity_poly.type
_entity_poly.pdbx_seq_one_letter_code
_entity_poly.pdbx_strand_id
1 'polypeptide(L)'
;MDLSYAYANSRIKAMKSKLLGANTIREMMDVGTIEEVIEILEESPYKKAFVDCSTRYKGLTLVSKALHQDGVEMRRTIMKFLPREALPMYRTDMRE
;
A
#
# COMPACT_ATOMS: atom_id res chain seq x y z
N MET A 1 -6.58 28.32 2.74
CA MET A 1 -5.88 27.04 2.58
C MET A 1 -5.48 26.95 1.11
N ASP A 2 -4.21 26.70 0.80
CA ASP A 2 -3.76 26.52 -0.58
C ASP A 2 -4.53 25.33 -1.21
N LEU A 3 -5.16 25.58 -2.36
CA LEU A 3 -6.02 24.63 -3.05
C LEU A 3 -5.27 23.36 -3.44
N SER A 4 -3.97 23.46 -3.72
CA SER A 4 -3.11 22.32 -4.05
C SER A 4 -2.94 21.37 -2.85
N TYR A 5 -2.72 21.92 -1.66
CA TYR A 5 -2.64 21.16 -0.42
C TYR A 5 -4.00 20.57 -0.01
N ALA A 6 -5.10 21.31 -0.21
CA ALA A 6 -6.45 20.80 0.05
C ALA A 6 -6.78 19.57 -0.83
N TYR A 7 -6.40 19.62 -2.11
CA TYR A 7 -6.53 18.49 -3.03
C TYR A 7 -5.66 17.30 -2.61
N ALA A 8 -4.37 17.54 -2.34
CA ALA A 8 -3.44 16.50 -1.92
C ALA A 8 -3.89 15.80 -0.62
N ASN A 9 -4.32 16.57 0.39
CA ASN A 9 -4.83 16.04 1.65
C ASN A 9 -6.06 15.17 1.45
N SER A 10 -7.00 15.59 0.61
CA SER A 10 -8.22 14.82 0.31
C SER A 10 -7.88 13.50 -0.38
N ARG A 11 -6.92 13.50 -1.32
CA ARG A 11 -6.45 12.29 -2.01
C ARG A 11 -5.72 11.33 -1.08
N ILE A 12 -4.86 11.85 -0.19
CA ILE A 12 -4.17 11.05 0.83
C ILE A 12 -5.18 10.44 1.81
N LYS A 13 -6.20 11.21 2.22
CA LYS A 13 -7.27 10.70 3.10
C LYS A 13 -8.04 9.56 2.44
N ALA A 14 -8.33 9.66 1.14
CA ALA A 14 -8.92 8.56 0.38
C ALA A 14 -7.99 7.34 0.30
N MET A 15 -6.67 7.54 0.16
CA MET A 15 -5.71 6.43 0.16
C MET A 15 -5.64 5.70 1.51
N LYS A 16 -5.84 6.40 2.63
CA LYS A 16 -5.87 5.77 3.96
C LYS A 16 -6.97 4.72 4.12
N SER A 17 -8.06 4.80 3.36
CA SER A 17 -9.13 3.80 3.43
C SER A 17 -8.71 2.44 2.86
N LYS A 18 -7.55 2.34 2.19
CA LYS A 18 -6.99 1.08 1.70
C LYS A 18 -6.24 0.30 2.77
N LEU A 19 -5.95 0.92 3.92
CA LEU A 19 -5.31 0.22 5.03
C LEU A 19 -6.23 -0.89 5.55
N LEU A 20 -5.63 -2.02 5.94
CA LEU A 20 -6.39 -3.14 6.51
C LEU A 20 -7.15 -2.70 7.76
N GLY A 21 -8.42 -3.07 7.81
CA GLY A 21 -9.23 -2.88 9.00
C GLY A 21 -8.84 -3.86 10.11
N ALA A 22 -9.18 -3.51 11.35
CA ALA A 22 -8.87 -4.35 12.52
C ALA A 22 -9.45 -5.78 12.41
N ASN A 23 -10.59 -5.95 11.74
CA ASN A 23 -11.20 -7.26 11.53
C ASN A 23 -10.36 -8.13 10.59
N THR A 24 -9.88 -7.58 9.47
CA THR A 24 -8.99 -8.31 8.54
C THR A 24 -7.66 -8.67 9.20
N ILE A 25 -7.12 -7.79 10.06
CA ILE A 25 -5.94 -8.13 10.86
C ILE A 25 -6.24 -9.31 11.79
N ARG A 26 -7.38 -9.30 12.48
CA ARG A 26 -7.76 -10.40 13.38
C ARG A 26 -7.91 -11.71 12.62
N GLU A 27 -8.58 -11.70 11.48
CA GLU A 27 -8.74 -12.85 10.60
C GLU A 27 -7.39 -13.45 10.19
N MET A 28 -6.40 -12.62 9.82
CA MET A 28 -5.05 -13.09 9.51
C MET A 28 -4.29 -13.67 10.71
N MET A 29 -4.66 -13.33 11.95
CA MET A 29 -4.07 -13.96 13.14
C MET A 29 -4.71 -15.31 13.47
N ASP A 30 -5.93 -15.55 13.00
CA ASP A 30 -6.70 -16.75 13.31
C ASP A 30 -6.36 -17.92 12.35
N VAL A 31 -5.78 -17.64 11.19
CA VAL A 31 -5.36 -18.65 10.21
C VAL A 31 -4.01 -19.30 10.56
N GLY A 32 -3.80 -20.54 10.09
CA GLY A 32 -2.67 -21.37 10.50
C GLY A 32 -1.47 -21.32 9.56
N THR A 33 -1.64 -20.81 8.35
CA THR A 33 -0.62 -20.86 7.29
C THR A 33 -0.44 -19.53 6.56
N ILE A 34 0.72 -19.37 5.92
CA ILE A 34 1.02 -18.17 5.13
C ILE A 34 0.17 -18.11 3.86
N GLU A 35 -0.22 -19.25 3.31
CA GLU A 35 -1.11 -19.37 2.16
C GLU A 35 -2.50 -18.79 2.48
N GLU A 36 -3.08 -19.12 3.63
CA GLU A 36 -4.36 -18.55 4.08
C GLU A 36 -4.27 -17.03 4.31
N VAL A 37 -3.14 -16.54 4.84
CA VAL A 37 -2.90 -15.09 4.93
C VAL A 37 -2.84 -14.44 3.55
N ILE A 38 -2.22 -15.10 2.57
CA ILE A 38 -2.16 -14.60 1.19
C ILE A 38 -3.55 -14.54 0.58
N GLU A 39 -4.41 -15.54 0.82
CA GLU A 39 -5.80 -15.53 0.35
C GLU A 39 -6.57 -14.31 0.91
N ILE A 40 -6.46 -14.03 2.21
CA ILE A 40 -7.07 -12.83 2.82
C ILE A 40 -6.53 -11.54 2.17
N LEU A 41 -5.22 -11.47 1.90
CA LEU A 41 -4.60 -10.31 1.26
C LEU A 41 -5.01 -10.16 -0.22
N GLU A 42 -5.30 -11.26 -0.92
CA GLU A 42 -5.82 -11.25 -2.29
C GLU A 42 -7.27 -10.78 -2.40
N GLU A 43 -8.04 -10.81 -1.30
CA GLU A 43 -9.38 -10.24 -1.22
C GLU A 43 -9.39 -8.77 -0.76
N SER A 44 -8.24 -8.27 -0.31
CA SER A 44 -8.08 -6.91 0.21
C SER A 44 -7.79 -5.87 -0.89
N PRO A 45 -7.69 -4.57 -0.55
CA PRO A 45 -7.20 -3.54 -1.47
C PRO A 45 -5.81 -3.81 -2.09
N TYR A 46 -5.04 -4.76 -1.54
CA TYR A 46 -3.72 -5.16 -2.01
C TYR A 46 -3.76 -6.21 -3.13
N LYS A 47 -4.93 -6.74 -3.49
CA LYS A 47 -5.15 -7.78 -4.51
C LYS A 47 -4.25 -7.65 -5.73
N LYS A 48 -4.22 -6.47 -6.34
CA LYS A 48 -3.47 -6.24 -7.58
C LYS A 48 -1.99 -6.60 -7.44
N ALA A 49 -1.35 -6.15 -6.36
CA ALA A 49 0.07 -6.39 -6.16
C ALA A 49 0.38 -7.87 -5.91
N PHE A 50 -0.53 -8.58 -5.23
CA PHE A 50 -0.41 -10.02 -4.99
C PHE A 50 -0.58 -10.82 -6.28
N VAL A 51 -1.61 -10.51 -7.09
CA VAL A 51 -1.83 -11.14 -8.40
C VAL A 51 -0.63 -10.91 -9.34
N ASP A 52 -0.09 -9.69 -9.38
CA ASP A 52 1.06 -9.38 -10.23
C ASP A 52 2.31 -10.18 -9.78
N CYS A 53 2.54 -10.28 -8.47
CA CYS A 53 3.74 -10.93 -7.91
C CYS A 53 3.65 -12.46 -7.83
N SER A 54 2.44 -13.04 -7.75
CA SER A 54 2.24 -14.50 -7.57
C SER A 54 2.69 -15.31 -8.78
N THR A 55 2.79 -14.65 -9.94
CA THR A 55 3.40 -15.22 -11.16
C THR A 55 4.87 -15.61 -10.99
N ARG A 56 5.58 -15.01 -10.03
CA ARG A 56 7.04 -15.13 -9.87
C ARG A 56 7.49 -15.50 -8.46
N TYR A 57 6.67 -15.26 -7.45
CA TYR A 57 7.02 -15.43 -6.05
C TYR A 57 5.96 -16.25 -5.32
N LYS A 58 6.35 -16.89 -4.22
CA LYS A 58 5.46 -17.69 -3.35
C LYS A 58 5.77 -17.45 -1.87
N GLY A 59 4.86 -17.83 -0.99
CA GLY A 59 5.00 -17.75 0.46
C GLY A 59 5.42 -16.35 0.94
N LEU A 60 6.32 -16.30 1.92
CA LEU A 60 6.76 -15.03 2.51
C LEU A 60 7.42 -14.06 1.49
N THR A 61 8.12 -14.59 0.49
CA THR A 61 8.76 -13.77 -0.56
C THR A 61 7.71 -13.07 -1.41
N LEU A 62 6.58 -13.73 -1.71
CA LEU A 62 5.45 -13.12 -2.39
C LEU A 62 4.92 -11.93 -1.59
N VAL A 63 4.64 -12.12 -0.30
CA VAL A 63 4.16 -11.07 0.59
C VAL A 63 5.09 -9.87 0.59
N SER A 64 6.39 -10.10 0.79
CA SER A 64 7.40 -9.03 0.81
C SER A 64 7.44 -8.23 -0.51
N LYS A 65 7.44 -8.94 -1.65
CA LYS A 65 7.51 -8.30 -2.97
C LYS A 65 6.23 -7.56 -3.33
N ALA A 66 5.07 -8.14 -3.06
CA ALA A 66 3.77 -7.53 -3.32
C ALA A 66 3.60 -6.23 -2.52
N LEU A 67 3.85 -6.27 -1.21
CA LEU A 67 3.73 -5.09 -0.35
C LEU A 67 4.73 -4.00 -0.71
N HIS A 68 5.97 -4.38 -1.06
CA HIS A 68 6.97 -3.42 -1.53
C HIS A 68 6.51 -2.75 -2.84
N GLN A 69 6.02 -3.53 -3.80
CA GLN A 69 5.55 -3.02 -5.08
C GLN A 69 4.34 -2.09 -4.92
N ASP A 70 3.36 -2.47 -4.10
CA ASP A 70 2.21 -1.61 -3.79
C ASP A 70 2.65 -0.29 -3.16
N GLY A 71 3.59 -0.34 -2.21
CA GLY A 71 4.17 0.85 -1.59
C GLY A 71 4.87 1.77 -2.59
N VAL A 72 5.64 1.20 -3.54
CA VAL A 72 6.27 1.98 -4.63
C VAL A 72 5.23 2.67 -5.50
N GLU A 73 4.16 1.97 -5.88
CA GLU A 73 3.09 2.53 -6.72
C GLU A 73 2.28 3.61 -5.99
N MET A 74 1.98 3.40 -4.70
CA MET A 74 1.38 4.41 -3.85
C MET A 74 2.25 5.68 -3.81
N ARG A 75 3.56 5.54 -3.54
CA ARG A 75 4.49 6.67 -3.51
C ARG A 75 4.56 7.41 -4.85
N ARG A 76 4.65 6.68 -5.96
CA ARG A 76 4.60 7.23 -7.32
C ARG A 76 3.32 8.02 -7.54
N THR A 77 2.19 7.52 -7.05
CA THR A 77 0.90 8.18 -7.18
C THR A 77 0.85 9.46 -6.34
N ILE A 78 1.32 9.45 -5.10
CA ILE A 78 1.39 10.64 -4.23
C ILE A 78 2.23 11.74 -4.87
N MET A 79 3.42 11.40 -5.39
CA MET A 79 4.31 12.38 -6.04
C MET A 79 3.68 13.06 -7.26
N LYS A 80 2.67 12.47 -7.92
CA LYS A 80 1.99 13.08 -9.07
C LYS A 80 1.09 14.25 -8.70
N PHE A 81 0.60 14.30 -7.46
CA PHE A 81 -0.37 15.32 -7.03
C PHE A 81 0.09 16.15 -5.82
N LEU A 82 1.25 15.84 -5.24
CA LEU A 82 1.82 16.63 -4.16
C LEU A 82 2.26 18.02 -4.69
N PRO A 83 2.05 19.12 -3.93
CA PRO A 83 2.62 20.42 -4.27
C PRO A 83 4.15 20.35 -4.45
N ARG A 84 4.69 21.13 -5.39
CA ARG A 84 6.11 21.04 -5.79
C ARG A 84 7.05 21.35 -4.62
N GLU A 85 6.63 22.26 -3.76
CA GLU A 85 7.31 22.72 -2.57
C GLU A 85 7.46 21.61 -1.52
N ALA A 86 6.54 20.64 -1.51
CA ALA A 86 6.54 19.52 -0.57
C ALA A 86 7.31 18.28 -1.09
N LEU A 87 7.63 18.23 -2.39
CA LEU A 87 8.37 17.10 -2.99
C LEU A 87 9.75 16.85 -2.37
N PRO A 88 10.58 17.87 -2.05
CA PRO A 88 11.89 17.64 -1.44
C PRO A 88 11.80 16.92 -0.10
N MET A 89 10.89 17.37 0.77
CA MET A 89 10.63 16.74 2.07
C MET A 89 10.16 15.29 1.91
N TYR A 90 9.20 15.06 1.02
CA TYR A 90 8.66 13.73 0.78
C TYR A 90 9.71 12.74 0.22
N ARG A 91 10.71 13.25 -0.52
CA ARG A 91 11.82 12.41 -1.03
C ARG A 91 12.86 12.08 0.03
N THR A 92 13.12 12.98 0.98
CA THR A 92 14.12 12.76 2.03
C THR A 92 13.68 11.74 3.07
N ASP A 93 12.40 11.74 3.46
CA ASP A 93 11.83 10.77 4.41
C ASP A 93 11.83 9.32 3.89
N MET A 94 12.04 9.12 2.58
CA MET A 94 11.85 7.84 1.90
C MET A 94 13.18 7.20 1.44
N ARG A 95 14.31 7.61 2.05
CA ARG A 95 15.67 7.12 1.74
C ARG A 95 16.14 5.94 2.61
N GLU A 96 15.29 5.39 3.46
CA GLU A 96 15.57 4.20 4.28
C GLU A 96 15.32 2.88 3.54
#